data_AF-A0A6A4YXM4-F1
#
_entry.id   AF-A0A6A4YXM4-F1
#
_cell.length_a   1.000
_cell.length_b   1.000
_cell.length_c   1.000
_cell.angle_alpha   90.00
_cell.angle_beta   90.00
_cell.angle_gamma   90.00
#
_symmetry.space_group_name_H-M   'P 1'
#
loop_
_entity.id
_entity.type
_entity.pdbx_description
1 polymer ?
#
loop_
_entity_poly.entity_id
_entity_poly.type
_entity_poly.pdbx_seq_one_letter_code
_entity_poly.pdbx_strand_id
1 'polypeptide(L)'
;MLKRVSSSLRPLLTDANKDERVAFARSFMTNDPDGSMSFVDMYDYIHVVEKWLYLRRTNTRFYVWHNEEPPHQTTKSKRFITKVMFFVAVARPRWDDERGEMFDGKLGCWPFVAQEPAIRSSRNRVRGTLETRPIAVNAAVYQRFLSDRVLPAIFAKFPRQGAARPLFIQHDNAGPHQGIDHGLLTDLAREYRWDVRIRSQPPNSPDFNVLDLGFFNSIQSLQYQSVPKNIDELVDAVENAFVALTLDTLARTFVTLQKVLDLSFVLQGGNNYKLLHLKKASLALDCTSYNVKCSADSVEMSLLSLNCRLEEEARLDELFAELTL
;
A
#
# COMPACT_ATOMS: atom_id res chain seq x y z
N MET A 1 26.39 25.91 15.32
CA MET A 1 25.60 25.95 14.07
C MET A 1 24.36 25.07 14.28
N LEU A 2 23.15 25.63 14.25
CA LEU A 2 21.92 24.85 14.42
C LEU A 2 21.56 24.17 13.07
N LYS A 3 21.38 22.85 13.10
CA LYS A 3 20.95 22.08 11.92
C LYS A 3 19.44 21.95 11.93
N ARG A 4 18.79 22.33 10.82
CA ARG A 4 17.36 22.05 10.61
C ARG A 4 17.17 20.54 10.48
N VAL A 5 16.42 19.93 11.41
CA VAL A 5 16.03 18.52 11.39
C VAL A 5 14.51 18.42 11.34
N SER A 6 13.98 17.48 10.56
CA SER A 6 12.57 17.12 10.55
C SER A 6 12.40 15.68 11.02
N SER A 7 11.44 15.44 11.91
CA SER A 7 11.03 14.10 12.33
C SER A 7 9.56 13.89 11.97
N SER A 8 9.21 12.69 11.55
CA SER A 8 7.84 12.29 11.23
C SER A 8 7.37 11.30 12.28
N LEU A 9 6.10 11.43 12.69
CA LEU A 9 5.46 10.46 13.56
C LEU A 9 5.36 9.11 12.84
N ARG A 10 5.74 8.02 13.51
CA ARG A 10 5.64 6.65 13.00
C ARG A 10 4.77 5.82 13.94
N PRO A 11 4.17 4.72 13.46
CA PRO A 11 3.45 3.79 14.32
C PRO A 11 4.34 3.32 15.48
N LEU A 12 3.75 3.22 16.67
CA LEU A 12 4.41 2.59 17.81
C LEU A 12 4.45 1.08 17.55
N LEU A 13 5.62 0.46 17.76
CA LEU A 13 5.81 -0.97 17.60
C LEU A 13 6.08 -1.60 18.96
N THR A 14 5.28 -2.59 19.33
CA THR A 14 5.63 -3.54 20.39
C THR A 14 6.74 -4.46 19.91
N ASP A 15 7.37 -5.20 20.82
CA ASP A 15 8.40 -6.16 20.45
C ASP A 15 7.83 -7.34 19.64
N ALA A 16 6.60 -7.78 19.94
CA ALA A 16 5.85 -8.70 19.08
C ALA A 16 5.61 -8.14 17.66
N ASN A 17 5.27 -6.84 17.52
CA ASN A 17 5.13 -6.25 16.18
C ASN A 17 6.46 -6.25 15.41
N LYS A 18 7.58 -6.03 16.09
CA LYS A 18 8.91 -6.08 15.45
C LYS A 18 9.23 -7.49 14.97
N ASP A 19 8.90 -8.51 15.76
CA ASP A 19 9.13 -9.91 15.41
C ASP A 19 8.31 -10.35 14.20
N GLU A 20 7.01 -10.01 14.20
CA GLU A 20 6.15 -10.25 13.05
C GLU A 20 6.68 -9.54 11.79
N ARG A 21 7.22 -8.32 11.94
CA ARG A 21 7.85 -7.60 10.81
C ARG A 21 9.10 -8.31 10.29
N VAL A 22 9.98 -8.80 11.16
CA VAL A 22 11.18 -9.57 10.78
C VAL A 22 10.78 -10.87 10.09
N ALA A 23 9.83 -11.63 10.68
CA ALA A 23 9.34 -12.88 10.10
C ALA A 23 8.69 -12.66 8.73
N PHE A 24 7.90 -11.59 8.59
CA PHE A 24 7.30 -11.22 7.32
C PHE A 24 8.35 -10.84 6.28
N ALA A 25 9.32 -9.98 6.63
CA ALA A 25 10.42 -9.63 5.73
C ALA A 25 11.22 -10.87 5.29
N ARG A 26 11.48 -11.81 6.21
CA ARG A 26 12.19 -13.07 5.93
C ARG A 26 11.47 -13.91 4.89
N SER A 27 10.13 -13.90 4.86
CA SER A 27 9.36 -14.68 3.89
C SER A 27 9.59 -14.27 2.43
N PHE A 28 10.23 -13.12 2.19
CA PHE A 28 10.60 -12.65 0.85
C PHE A 28 12.08 -12.87 0.53
N MET A 29 12.85 -13.55 1.39
CA MET A 29 14.26 -13.81 1.15
C MET A 29 14.46 -15.15 0.42
N THR A 30 15.42 -15.17 -0.50
CA THR A 30 15.93 -16.38 -1.15
C THR A 30 17.44 -16.44 -1.05
N ASN A 31 17.98 -17.66 -1.10
CA ASN A 31 19.42 -17.88 -1.20
C ASN A 31 19.82 -17.90 -2.67
N ASP A 32 20.78 -17.05 -3.03
CA ASP A 32 21.38 -17.04 -4.35
C ASP A 32 22.44 -18.15 -4.47
N PRO A 33 22.76 -18.64 -5.69
CA PRO A 33 23.76 -19.68 -5.89
C PRO A 33 25.17 -19.33 -5.40
N ASP A 34 25.48 -18.03 -5.28
CA ASP A 34 26.75 -17.51 -4.78
C ASP A 34 26.82 -17.46 -3.24
N GLY A 35 25.78 -17.94 -2.54
CA GLY A 35 25.65 -17.90 -1.08
C GLY A 35 25.19 -16.55 -0.54
N SER A 36 24.94 -15.55 -1.39
CA SER A 36 24.33 -14.30 -0.97
C SER A 36 22.82 -14.44 -0.78
N MET A 37 22.21 -13.53 -0.02
CA MET A 37 20.76 -13.50 0.16
C MET A 37 20.16 -12.31 -0.58
N SER A 38 19.09 -12.56 -1.33
CA SER A 38 18.37 -11.53 -2.09
C SER A 38 16.86 -11.60 -1.83
N PHE A 39 16.17 -10.50 -2.11
CA PHE A 39 14.71 -10.54 -2.12
C PHE A 39 14.20 -11.23 -3.38
N VAL A 40 13.14 -12.03 -3.23
CA VAL A 40 12.35 -12.55 -4.33
C VAL A 40 11.77 -11.41 -5.17
N ASP A 41 11.40 -11.72 -6.42
CA ASP A 41 10.82 -10.75 -7.36
C ASP A 41 9.52 -10.10 -6.86
N MET A 42 8.75 -10.75 -5.99
CA MET A 42 7.41 -10.30 -5.57
C MET A 42 6.41 -10.15 -6.73
N TYR A 43 6.61 -10.83 -7.87
CA TYR A 43 5.70 -10.79 -9.01
C TYR A 43 4.33 -11.40 -8.72
N ASP A 44 4.25 -12.28 -7.72
CA ASP A 44 3.00 -12.91 -7.27
C ASP A 44 2.19 -12.04 -6.29
N TYR A 45 2.69 -10.86 -5.91
CA TYR A 45 2.07 -10.02 -4.90
C TYR A 45 1.28 -8.87 -5.51
N ILE A 46 0.04 -8.74 -5.07
CA ILE A 46 -0.87 -7.66 -5.39
C ILE A 46 -1.14 -6.89 -4.12
N HIS A 47 -0.72 -5.63 -4.06
CA HIS A 47 -0.97 -4.75 -2.94
C HIS A 47 -2.31 -4.05 -3.11
N VAL A 48 -3.16 -4.14 -2.09
CA VAL A 48 -4.42 -3.40 -2.01
C VAL A 48 -4.49 -2.54 -0.76
N VAL A 49 -5.01 -1.32 -0.89
CA VAL A 49 -5.21 -0.40 0.23
C VAL A 49 -6.36 0.57 -0.07
N GLU A 50 -7.11 0.93 0.96
CA GLU A 50 -8.04 2.05 0.97
C GLU A 50 -7.40 3.38 1.40
N LYS A 51 -7.66 4.45 0.66
CA LYS A 51 -7.15 5.79 1.00
C LYS A 51 -8.23 6.86 0.90
N TRP A 52 -8.35 7.68 1.95
CA TRP A 52 -9.07 8.95 1.85
C TRP A 52 -8.28 9.96 1.02
N LEU A 53 -8.84 10.37 -0.11
CA LEU A 53 -8.33 11.44 -0.95
C LEU A 53 -9.26 12.66 -0.85
N TYR A 54 -8.65 13.84 -0.76
CA TYR A 54 -9.34 15.09 -0.41
C TYR A 54 -9.41 16.01 -1.62
N LEU A 55 -10.51 16.73 -1.74
CA LEU A 55 -10.73 17.75 -2.76
C LEU A 55 -9.68 18.87 -2.68
N ARG A 56 -9.23 19.21 -1.47
CA ARG A 56 -8.28 20.31 -1.23
C ARG A 56 -7.29 19.97 -0.12
N ARG A 57 -6.03 20.40 -0.29
CA ARG A 57 -5.01 20.33 0.76
C ARG A 57 -5.32 21.31 1.89
N THR A 58 -5.11 20.87 3.13
CA THR A 58 -5.20 21.75 4.31
C THR A 58 -3.96 22.61 4.48
N ASN A 59 -2.81 22.17 3.97
CA ASN A 59 -1.56 22.88 4.00
C ASN A 59 -0.97 22.92 2.59
N THR A 60 -0.91 24.10 2.00
CA THR A 60 -0.39 24.34 0.65
C THR A 60 0.78 25.30 0.75
N ARG A 61 1.90 24.96 0.11
CA ARG A 61 3.06 25.85 0.03
C ARG A 61 2.83 26.81 -1.14
N PHE A 62 2.95 28.11 -0.86
CA PHE A 62 2.91 29.16 -1.85
C PHE A 62 4.30 29.75 -2.01
N TYR A 63 4.68 30.03 -3.25
CA TYR A 63 5.78 30.93 -3.54
C TYR A 63 5.14 32.31 -3.74
N VAL A 64 5.53 33.27 -2.91
CA VAL A 64 5.08 34.66 -2.99
C VAL A 64 6.29 35.56 -3.19
N TRP A 65 6.10 36.66 -3.90
CA TRP A 65 7.16 37.66 -4.04
C TRP A 65 7.43 38.37 -2.71
N HIS A 66 8.57 39.06 -2.58
CA HIS A 66 9.01 39.66 -1.30
C HIS A 66 8.04 40.69 -0.71
N ASN A 67 7.19 41.29 -1.55
CA ASN A 67 6.19 42.28 -1.14
C ASN A 67 4.74 41.76 -1.26
N GLU A 68 4.54 40.47 -1.53
CA GLU A 68 3.22 39.87 -1.63
C GLU A 68 2.84 39.17 -0.33
N GLU A 69 1.60 39.35 0.10
CA GLU A 69 1.08 38.58 1.23
C GLU A 69 0.68 37.16 0.78
N PRO A 70 0.98 36.14 1.61
CA PRO A 70 0.54 34.78 1.32
C PRO A 70 -0.99 34.69 1.28
N PRO A 71 -1.56 33.89 0.37
CA PRO A 71 -3.01 33.72 0.27
C PRO A 71 -3.62 33.28 1.61
N HIS A 72 -4.57 34.07 2.14
CA HIS A 72 -5.29 33.70 3.35
C HIS A 72 -6.30 32.58 3.07
N GLN A 73 -6.10 31.41 3.67
CA GLN A 73 -6.99 30.26 3.51
C GLN A 73 -7.81 30.03 4.79
N THR A 74 -9.14 30.06 4.66
CA THR A 74 -10.06 29.78 5.76
C THR A 74 -11.05 28.68 5.40
N THR A 75 -11.46 27.93 6.43
CA THR A 75 -12.61 27.01 6.38
C THR A 75 -13.27 27.01 7.75
N LYS A 76 -14.59 26.82 7.80
CA LYS A 76 -15.32 26.72 9.07
C LYS A 76 -14.90 25.50 9.89
N SER A 77 -14.61 24.37 9.23
CA SER A 77 -14.03 23.17 9.86
C SER A 77 -13.38 22.29 8.82
N LYS A 78 -12.23 21.69 9.16
CA LYS A 78 -11.54 20.70 8.33
C LYS A 78 -12.38 19.44 8.09
N ARG A 79 -13.39 19.18 8.93
CA ARG A 79 -14.33 18.05 8.79
C ARG A 79 -15.22 18.19 7.54
N PHE A 80 -15.43 19.40 7.04
CA PHE A 80 -16.25 19.66 5.86
C PHE A 80 -15.45 19.65 4.55
N ILE A 81 -14.14 19.37 4.59
CA ILE A 81 -13.37 19.18 3.37
C ILE A 81 -13.85 17.89 2.71
N THR A 82 -14.45 18.03 1.54
CA THR A 82 -14.91 16.90 0.73
C THR A 82 -13.79 15.90 0.52
N LYS A 83 -14.09 14.63 0.78
CA LYS A 83 -13.18 13.51 0.64
C LYS A 83 -13.92 12.28 0.17
N VAL A 84 -13.23 11.44 -0.59
CA VAL A 84 -13.72 10.16 -1.09
C VAL A 84 -12.68 9.10 -0.74
N MET A 85 -13.12 7.93 -0.30
CA MET A 85 -12.22 6.80 -0.09
C MET A 85 -12.06 6.07 -1.42
N PHE A 86 -10.83 5.72 -1.78
CA PHE A 86 -10.51 4.93 -2.96
C PHE A 86 -9.89 3.62 -2.55
N PHE A 87 -10.28 2.54 -3.23
CA PHE A 87 -9.61 1.26 -3.18
C PHE A 87 -8.67 1.14 -4.38
N VAL A 88 -7.39 0.89 -4.13
CA VAL A 88 -6.40 0.79 -5.20
C VAL A 88 -5.73 -0.58 -5.13
N ALA A 89 -5.55 -1.21 -6.28
CA ALA A 89 -4.84 -2.46 -6.45
C ALA A 89 -3.70 -2.29 -7.45
N VAL A 90 -2.49 -2.67 -7.02
CA VAL A 90 -1.28 -2.64 -7.86
C VAL A 90 -0.43 -3.88 -7.63
N ALA A 91 0.29 -4.29 -8.65
CA ALA A 91 1.27 -5.35 -8.64
C ALA A 91 2.60 -4.82 -9.17
N ARG A 92 3.66 -5.62 -9.05
CA ARG A 92 4.96 -5.23 -9.56
C ARG A 92 4.96 -5.24 -11.11
N PRO A 93 5.40 -4.15 -11.76
CA PRO A 93 5.53 -4.11 -13.21
C PRO A 93 6.51 -5.17 -13.71
N ARG A 94 6.19 -5.81 -14.85
CA ARG A 94 7.02 -6.85 -15.48
C ARG A 94 6.70 -7.00 -16.95
N TRP A 95 7.58 -7.67 -17.69
CA TRP A 95 7.31 -8.06 -19.07
C TRP A 95 6.25 -9.17 -19.12
N ASP A 96 5.25 -9.03 -20.00
CA ASP A 96 4.22 -10.04 -20.27
C ASP A 96 4.49 -10.73 -21.62
N ASP A 97 4.96 -11.97 -21.57
CA ASP A 97 5.33 -12.79 -22.74
C ASP A 97 4.10 -13.17 -23.57
N GLU A 98 2.93 -13.32 -22.95
CA GLU A 98 1.71 -13.69 -23.67
C GLU A 98 1.22 -12.51 -24.53
N ARG A 99 1.39 -11.28 -24.03
CA ARG A 99 0.98 -10.05 -24.72
C ARG A 99 2.09 -9.40 -25.53
N GLY A 100 3.35 -9.73 -25.25
CA GLY A 100 4.52 -9.09 -25.87
C GLY A 100 4.68 -7.62 -25.48
N GLU A 101 4.22 -7.23 -24.29
CA GLU A 101 4.30 -5.84 -23.81
C GLU A 101 4.61 -5.77 -22.31
N MET A 102 4.96 -4.58 -21.82
CA MET A 102 5.17 -4.36 -20.38
C MET A 102 3.83 -4.26 -19.65
N PHE A 103 3.61 -5.17 -18.70
CA PHE A 103 2.58 -4.99 -17.69
C PHE A 103 2.99 -3.88 -16.72
N ASP A 104 2.21 -2.81 -16.68
CA ASP A 104 2.51 -1.59 -15.93
C ASP A 104 2.25 -1.70 -14.42
N GLY A 105 1.75 -2.85 -13.95
CA GLY A 105 1.44 -3.12 -12.55
C GLY A 105 0.12 -2.54 -12.05
N LYS A 106 -0.62 -1.76 -12.85
CA LYS A 106 -1.85 -1.08 -12.41
C LYS A 106 -3.09 -1.94 -12.67
N LEU A 107 -3.70 -2.48 -11.62
CA LEU A 107 -4.93 -3.26 -11.76
C LEU A 107 -6.18 -2.37 -11.76
N GLY A 108 -6.27 -1.46 -10.78
CA GLY A 108 -7.36 -0.49 -10.76
C GLY A 108 -7.34 0.46 -9.56
N CYS A 109 -8.17 1.49 -9.68
CA CYS A 109 -8.44 2.51 -8.69
C CYS A 109 -9.95 2.73 -8.70
N TRP A 110 -10.63 2.47 -7.59
CA TRP A 110 -12.09 2.48 -7.53
C TRP A 110 -12.57 3.33 -6.36
N PRO A 111 -13.42 4.33 -6.58
CA PRO A 111 -14.01 5.11 -5.51
C PRO A 111 -15.10 4.32 -4.76
N PHE A 112 -15.14 4.46 -3.43
CA PHE A 112 -16.28 4.04 -2.62
C PHE A 112 -17.37 5.11 -2.67
N VAL A 113 -18.17 5.07 -3.74
CA VAL A 113 -19.28 6.00 -3.96
C VAL A 113 -20.55 5.29 -4.41
N ALA A 114 -21.70 5.92 -4.19
CA ALA A 114 -23.00 5.53 -4.71
C ALA A 114 -23.73 6.72 -5.33
N GLN A 115 -24.58 6.47 -6.32
CA GLN A 115 -25.51 7.47 -6.86
C GLN A 115 -26.78 7.46 -6.02
N GLU A 116 -27.08 8.57 -5.36
CA GLU A 116 -28.29 8.71 -4.54
C GLU A 116 -29.09 9.95 -4.97
N PRO A 117 -30.43 9.88 -5.03
CA PRO A 117 -31.25 11.04 -5.35
C PRO A 117 -31.19 12.08 -4.24
N ALA A 118 -31.03 13.35 -4.62
CA ALA A 118 -31.02 14.49 -3.72
C ALA A 118 -32.31 14.54 -2.88
N ILE A 119 -32.19 14.40 -1.56
CA ILE A 119 -33.35 14.39 -0.64
C ILE A 119 -34.04 15.76 -0.58
N ARG A 120 -33.26 16.85 -0.71
CA ARG A 120 -33.73 18.24 -0.62
C ARG A 120 -33.31 19.02 -1.85
N SER A 121 -34.15 19.94 -2.29
CA SER A 121 -33.76 20.97 -3.25
C SER A 121 -32.76 21.93 -2.62
N SER A 122 -31.83 22.44 -3.43
CA SER A 122 -30.94 23.54 -3.08
C SER A 122 -30.92 24.56 -4.21
N ARG A 123 -30.26 25.70 -4.00
CA ARG A 123 -30.08 26.72 -5.04
C ARG A 123 -29.44 26.16 -6.33
N ASN A 124 -28.66 25.10 -6.21
CA ASN A 124 -27.89 24.53 -7.31
C ASN A 124 -28.47 23.21 -7.83
N ARG A 125 -29.55 22.66 -7.23
CA ARG A 125 -30.14 21.38 -7.67
C ARG A 125 -31.56 21.15 -7.19
N VAL A 126 -32.37 20.53 -8.04
CA VAL A 126 -33.74 20.11 -7.71
C VAL A 126 -33.71 18.80 -6.92
N ARG A 127 -34.68 18.60 -6.04
CA ARG A 127 -34.89 17.32 -5.32
C ARG A 127 -35.01 16.18 -6.36
N GLY A 128 -34.37 15.05 -6.08
CA GLY A 128 -34.37 13.88 -6.96
C GLY A 128 -33.21 13.81 -7.96
N THR A 129 -32.42 14.88 -8.11
CA THR A 129 -31.19 14.84 -8.94
C THR A 129 -30.23 13.80 -8.37
N LEU A 130 -29.72 12.88 -9.18
CA LEU A 130 -28.72 11.89 -8.72
C LEU A 130 -27.42 12.60 -8.33
N GLU A 131 -26.91 12.25 -7.16
CA GLU A 131 -25.67 12.79 -6.60
C GLU A 131 -24.74 11.65 -6.21
N THR A 132 -23.48 11.79 -6.59
CA THR A 132 -22.40 10.92 -6.11
C THR A 132 -22.12 11.21 -4.64
N ARG A 133 -22.25 10.18 -3.80
CA ARG A 133 -21.99 10.27 -2.36
C ARG A 133 -20.97 9.23 -1.91
N PRO A 134 -20.03 9.58 -1.02
CA PRO A 134 -19.11 8.62 -0.46
C PRO A 134 -19.87 7.63 0.43
N ILE A 135 -19.55 6.34 0.33
CA ILE A 135 -20.11 5.31 1.19
C ILE A 135 -19.11 4.91 2.28
N ALA A 136 -19.62 4.46 3.42
CA ALA A 136 -18.79 3.90 4.47
C ALA A 136 -18.32 2.48 4.08
N VAL A 137 -17.06 2.16 4.36
CA VAL A 137 -16.49 0.84 4.10
C VAL A 137 -16.62 -0.01 5.35
N ASN A 138 -17.35 -1.12 5.21
CA ASN A 138 -17.43 -2.20 6.19
C ASN A 138 -16.92 -3.50 5.54
N ALA A 139 -16.88 -4.61 6.30
CA ALA A 139 -16.37 -5.89 5.81
C ALA A 139 -17.08 -6.36 4.54
N ALA A 140 -18.41 -6.23 4.47
CA ALA A 140 -19.21 -6.65 3.32
C ALA A 140 -18.92 -5.80 2.06
N VAL A 141 -18.83 -4.47 2.22
CA VAL A 141 -18.47 -3.56 1.12
C VAL A 141 -17.05 -3.84 0.63
N TYR A 142 -16.11 -4.08 1.55
CA TYR A 142 -14.73 -4.41 1.22
C TYR A 142 -14.60 -5.74 0.47
N GLN A 143 -15.22 -6.81 0.99
CA GLN A 143 -15.26 -8.13 0.35
C GLN A 143 -15.89 -8.04 -1.05
N ARG A 144 -16.98 -7.27 -1.19
CA ARG A 144 -17.59 -7.02 -2.50
C ARG A 144 -16.63 -6.33 -3.46
N PHE A 145 -15.82 -5.37 -3.02
CA PHE A 145 -14.83 -4.74 -3.89
C PHE A 145 -13.71 -5.72 -4.29
N LEU A 146 -13.30 -6.63 -3.40
CA LEU A 146 -12.38 -7.71 -3.77
C LEU A 146 -13.00 -8.61 -4.86
N SER A 147 -14.24 -9.07 -4.66
CA SER A 147 -14.93 -9.97 -5.60
C SER A 147 -15.32 -9.30 -6.93
N ASP A 148 -15.91 -8.10 -6.90
CA ASP A 148 -16.52 -7.46 -8.06
C ASP A 148 -15.52 -6.59 -8.84
N ARG A 149 -14.40 -6.20 -8.23
CA ARG A 149 -13.42 -5.28 -8.84
C ARG A 149 -12.04 -5.90 -8.96
N VAL A 150 -11.44 -6.33 -7.85
CA VAL A 150 -10.05 -6.79 -7.83
C VAL A 150 -9.88 -8.11 -8.58
N LEU A 151 -10.67 -9.12 -8.26
CA LEU A 151 -10.58 -10.43 -8.93
C LEU A 151 -10.80 -10.31 -10.46
N PRO A 152 -11.86 -9.66 -10.96
CA PRO A 152 -12.02 -9.43 -12.40
C PRO A 152 -10.84 -8.67 -13.03
N ALA A 153 -10.29 -7.66 -12.34
CA ALA A 153 -9.13 -6.92 -12.84
C ALA A 153 -7.88 -7.79 -12.93
N ILE A 154 -7.67 -8.71 -11.97
CA ILE A 154 -6.61 -9.70 -12.01
C ILE A 154 -6.79 -10.59 -13.23
N PHE A 155 -7.97 -11.18 -13.40
CA PHE A 155 -8.24 -12.12 -14.49
C PHE A 155 -8.08 -11.47 -15.87
N ALA A 156 -8.40 -10.17 -15.98
CA ALA A 156 -8.35 -9.43 -17.22
C ALA A 156 -6.97 -8.85 -17.56
N LYS A 157 -6.14 -8.51 -16.56
CA LYS A 157 -4.91 -7.71 -16.79
C LYS A 157 -3.63 -8.37 -16.31
N PHE A 158 -3.70 -9.27 -15.32
CA PHE A 158 -2.51 -9.79 -14.68
C PHE A 158 -1.82 -10.83 -15.58
N PRO A 159 -0.51 -10.71 -15.84
CA PRO A 159 0.21 -11.66 -16.69
C PRO A 159 0.18 -13.07 -16.10
N ARG A 160 -0.11 -14.08 -16.91
CA ARG A 160 -0.20 -15.49 -16.50
C ARG A 160 1.12 -16.24 -16.47
N GLN A 161 2.24 -15.60 -16.85
CA GLN A 161 3.55 -16.24 -16.76
C GLN A 161 3.81 -16.71 -15.32
N GLY A 162 4.16 -17.98 -15.16
CA GLY A 162 4.36 -18.57 -13.84
C GLY A 162 3.09 -19.02 -13.12
N ALA A 163 1.97 -19.24 -13.84
CA ALA A 163 0.65 -19.71 -13.34
C ALA A 163 0.64 -20.94 -12.41
N ALA A 164 1.79 -21.59 -12.17
CA ALA A 164 1.94 -22.61 -11.13
C ALA A 164 2.07 -22.02 -9.71
N ARG A 165 2.39 -20.72 -9.57
CA ARG A 165 2.57 -20.05 -8.27
C ARG A 165 1.25 -19.39 -7.81
N PRO A 166 0.90 -19.50 -6.51
CA PRO A 166 -0.26 -18.79 -5.97
C PRO A 166 -0.02 -17.28 -5.98
N LEU A 167 -1.06 -16.50 -6.31
CA LEU A 167 -1.07 -15.05 -6.17
C LEU A 167 -1.52 -14.65 -4.77
N PHE A 168 -0.85 -13.64 -4.20
CA PHE A 168 -1.17 -13.11 -2.89
C PHE A 168 -1.69 -11.68 -3.00
N ILE A 169 -2.96 -11.48 -2.63
CA ILE A 169 -3.50 -10.14 -2.40
C ILE A 169 -3.10 -9.74 -0.97
N GLN A 170 -2.15 -8.82 -0.87
CA GLN A 170 -1.68 -8.27 0.39
C GLN A 170 -2.53 -7.06 0.81
N HIS A 171 -3.07 -7.11 2.03
CA HIS A 171 -3.82 -6.00 2.65
C HIS A 171 -3.37 -5.74 4.09
N ASP A 172 -3.84 -4.64 4.69
CA ASP A 172 -3.59 -4.33 6.10
C ASP A 172 -4.51 -5.09 7.06
N ASN A 173 -4.32 -4.89 8.38
CA ASN A 173 -5.13 -5.55 9.42
C ASN A 173 -6.25 -4.64 9.95
N ALA A 174 -6.84 -3.78 9.11
CA ALA A 174 -7.98 -2.97 9.52
C ALA A 174 -9.15 -3.85 9.99
N GLY A 175 -9.92 -3.36 10.96
CA GLY A 175 -11.06 -4.10 11.54
C GLY A 175 -12.01 -4.73 10.51
N PRO A 176 -12.43 -4.01 9.44
CA PRO A 176 -13.25 -4.59 8.37
C PRO A 176 -12.65 -5.82 7.68
N HIS A 177 -11.32 -5.94 7.62
CA HIS A 177 -10.64 -7.03 6.93
C HIS A 177 -10.72 -8.34 7.70
N GLN A 178 -10.90 -8.30 9.02
CA GLN A 178 -11.07 -9.51 9.84
C GLN A 178 -12.42 -10.21 9.58
N GLY A 179 -13.39 -9.49 9.03
CA GLY A 179 -14.73 -10.00 8.75
C GLY A 179 -14.93 -10.53 7.34
N ILE A 180 -13.87 -10.68 6.53
CA ILE A 180 -13.99 -11.14 5.15
C ILE A 180 -13.90 -12.65 5.05
N ASP A 181 -14.65 -13.21 4.11
CA ASP A 181 -14.56 -14.63 3.77
C ASP A 181 -13.45 -14.89 2.74
N HIS A 182 -12.30 -15.33 3.24
CA HIS A 182 -11.17 -15.73 2.40
C HIS A 182 -11.46 -16.96 1.53
N GLY A 183 -12.32 -17.88 2.02
CA GLY A 183 -12.68 -19.10 1.31
C GLY A 183 -13.47 -18.78 0.06
N LEU A 184 -14.50 -17.93 0.18
CA LEU A 184 -15.29 -17.46 -0.96
C LEU A 184 -14.41 -16.82 -2.05
N LEU A 185 -13.47 -15.96 -1.67
CA LEU A 185 -12.57 -15.31 -2.64
C LEU A 185 -11.67 -16.31 -3.34
N THR A 186 -11.19 -17.31 -2.60
CA THR A 186 -10.36 -18.40 -3.15
C THR A 186 -11.16 -19.24 -4.14
N ASP A 187 -12.39 -19.60 -3.79
CA ASP A 187 -13.25 -20.43 -4.63
C ASP A 187 -13.68 -19.69 -5.90
N LEU A 188 -14.04 -18.40 -5.79
CA LEU A 188 -14.29 -17.53 -6.95
C LEU A 188 -13.06 -17.47 -7.88
N ALA A 189 -11.84 -17.38 -7.34
CA ALA A 189 -10.64 -17.38 -8.17
C ALA A 189 -10.41 -18.73 -8.88
N ARG A 190 -10.68 -19.84 -8.20
CA ARG A 190 -10.53 -21.20 -8.75
C ARG A 190 -11.47 -21.47 -9.92
N GLU A 191 -12.69 -20.92 -9.91
CA GLU A 191 -13.61 -21.00 -11.05
C GLU A 191 -12.98 -20.48 -12.34
N TYR A 192 -12.11 -19.47 -12.24
CA TYR A 192 -11.36 -18.88 -13.36
C TYR A 192 -9.95 -19.47 -13.54
N ARG A 193 -9.66 -20.59 -12.85
CA ARG A 193 -8.36 -21.29 -12.83
C ARG A 193 -7.21 -20.44 -12.29
N TRP A 194 -7.48 -19.63 -11.26
CA TRP A 194 -6.47 -18.90 -10.51
C TRP A 194 -6.38 -19.43 -9.07
N ASP A 195 -5.17 -19.55 -8.52
CA ASP A 195 -4.93 -19.74 -7.08
C ASP A 195 -4.63 -18.36 -6.48
N VAL A 196 -5.66 -17.69 -5.96
CA VAL A 196 -5.53 -16.40 -5.29
C VAL A 196 -5.76 -16.58 -3.80
N ARG A 197 -4.85 -16.04 -3.00
CA ARG A 197 -4.89 -16.10 -1.54
C ARG A 197 -4.78 -14.70 -0.98
N ILE A 198 -5.44 -14.45 0.14
CA ILE A 198 -5.31 -13.20 0.87
C ILE A 198 -4.16 -13.34 1.86
N ARG A 199 -3.32 -12.31 1.97
CA ARG A 199 -2.22 -12.26 2.92
C ARG A 199 -2.26 -10.96 3.73
N SER A 200 -2.45 -11.10 5.03
CA SER A 200 -2.34 -10.00 5.97
C SER A 200 -0.90 -9.54 6.13
N GLN A 201 -0.66 -8.24 6.05
CA GLN A 201 0.64 -7.66 6.41
C GLN A 201 0.76 -7.55 7.94
N PRO A 202 1.97 -7.38 8.51
CA PRO A 202 2.14 -7.24 9.95
C PRO A 202 1.39 -6.00 10.49
N PRO A 203 0.86 -6.04 11.73
CA PRO A 203 0.27 -4.88 12.38
C PRO A 203 1.20 -3.66 12.35
N ASN A 204 0.63 -2.46 12.31
CA ASN A 204 1.37 -1.18 12.37
C ASN A 204 2.48 -1.02 11.32
N SER A 205 2.35 -1.67 10.16
CA SER A 205 3.39 -1.73 9.12
C SER A 205 2.96 -1.15 7.76
N PRO A 206 2.48 0.12 7.69
CA PRO A 206 2.06 0.73 6.43
C PRO A 206 3.22 0.86 5.43
N ASP A 207 4.46 0.87 5.91
CA ASP A 207 5.68 0.89 5.12
C ASP A 207 5.96 -0.42 4.38
N PHE A 208 5.26 -1.51 4.72
CA PHE A 208 5.37 -2.81 4.05
C PHE A 208 4.36 -2.96 2.88
N ASN A 209 3.64 -1.88 2.54
CA ASN A 209 2.72 -1.84 1.41
C ASN A 209 3.15 -0.76 0.42
N VAL A 210 3.33 -1.11 -0.86
CA VAL A 210 3.80 -0.18 -1.89
C VAL A 210 2.91 1.05 -2.04
N LEU A 211 1.60 0.89 -1.79
CA LEU A 211 0.62 1.95 -1.91
C LEU A 211 0.84 3.04 -0.87
N ASP A 212 0.90 2.66 0.41
CA ASP A 212 1.15 3.60 1.52
C ASP A 212 2.60 4.07 1.59
N LEU A 213 3.56 3.21 1.19
CA LEU A 213 4.98 3.54 1.20
C LEU A 213 5.30 4.73 0.28
N GLY A 214 4.64 4.83 -0.88
CA GLY A 214 4.94 5.92 -1.80
C GLY A 214 3.96 6.13 -2.95
N PHE A 215 3.24 5.11 -3.41
CA PHE A 215 2.44 5.26 -4.63
C PHE A 215 1.26 6.23 -4.46
N PHE A 216 0.59 6.23 -3.30
CA PHE A 216 -0.46 7.23 -3.02
C PHE A 216 0.09 8.66 -3.00
N ASN A 217 1.33 8.87 -2.55
CA ASN A 217 1.94 10.20 -2.59
C ASN A 217 2.13 10.67 -4.04
N SER A 218 2.48 9.76 -4.95
CA SER A 218 2.56 10.04 -6.39
C SER A 218 1.19 10.36 -6.99
N ILE A 219 0.15 9.58 -6.66
CA ILE A 219 -1.23 9.84 -7.11
C ILE A 219 -1.67 11.23 -6.65
N GLN A 220 -1.50 11.52 -5.35
CA GLN A 220 -1.84 12.83 -4.80
C GLN A 220 -1.07 13.97 -5.45
N SER A 221 0.22 13.78 -5.76
CA SER A 221 1.03 14.81 -6.44
C SER A 221 0.39 15.25 -7.76
N LEU A 222 -0.15 14.32 -8.54
CA LEU A 222 -0.84 14.61 -9.81
C LEU A 222 -2.28 15.08 -9.58
N GLN A 223 -3.05 14.39 -8.74
CA GLN A 223 -4.44 14.73 -8.42
C GLN A 223 -4.59 16.19 -7.95
N TYR A 224 -3.66 16.69 -7.13
CA TYR A 224 -3.76 18.06 -6.63
C TYR A 224 -3.44 19.14 -7.69
N GLN A 225 -3.08 18.76 -8.93
CA GLN A 225 -2.90 19.68 -10.05
C GLN A 225 -4.21 19.98 -10.77
N SER A 226 -5.24 19.14 -10.67
CA SER A 226 -6.50 19.27 -11.43
C SER A 226 -7.60 20.11 -10.75
N VAL A 227 -7.31 20.77 -9.63
CA VAL A 227 -8.19 21.71 -8.89
C VAL A 227 -9.70 21.34 -8.92
N PRO A 228 -10.08 20.13 -8.47
CA PRO A 228 -11.46 19.65 -8.55
C PRO A 228 -12.40 20.47 -7.66
N LYS A 229 -13.65 20.64 -8.11
CA LYS A 229 -14.68 21.47 -7.43
C LYS A 229 -15.80 20.66 -6.78
N ASN A 230 -15.97 19.41 -7.16
CA ASN A 230 -17.01 18.52 -6.66
C ASN A 230 -16.49 17.07 -6.56
N ILE A 231 -17.36 16.15 -6.13
CA ILE A 231 -17.00 14.73 -5.93
C ILE A 231 -16.66 14.05 -7.25
N ASP A 232 -17.41 14.32 -8.32
CA ASP A 232 -17.19 13.71 -9.63
C ASP A 232 -15.85 14.14 -10.22
N GLU A 233 -15.56 15.45 -10.20
CA GLU A 233 -14.27 15.98 -10.62
C GLU A 233 -13.11 15.45 -9.75
N LEU A 234 -13.35 15.16 -8.47
CA LEU A 234 -12.35 14.52 -7.60
C LEU A 234 -12.11 13.07 -8.01
N VAL A 235 -13.15 12.32 -8.34
CA VAL A 235 -13.05 10.95 -8.85
C VAL A 235 -12.25 10.94 -10.15
N ASP A 236 -12.64 11.77 -11.11
CA ASP A 236 -11.94 11.89 -12.39
C ASP A 236 -10.47 12.29 -12.19
N ALA A 237 -10.20 13.24 -11.28
CA ALA A 237 -8.84 13.67 -10.97
C ALA A 237 -7.95 12.55 -10.44
N VAL A 238 -8.49 11.71 -9.55
CA VAL A 238 -7.76 10.59 -8.95
C VAL A 238 -7.55 9.47 -9.97
N GLU A 239 -8.58 9.10 -10.72
CA GLU A 239 -8.50 8.04 -11.73
C GLU A 239 -7.53 8.44 -12.86
N ASN A 240 -7.61 9.67 -13.35
CA ASN A 240 -6.66 10.19 -14.34
C ASN A 240 -5.23 10.25 -13.79
N ALA A 241 -5.04 10.67 -12.53
CA ALA A 241 -3.73 10.64 -11.88
C ALA A 241 -3.17 9.20 -11.81
N PHE A 242 -4.00 8.22 -11.44
CA PHE A 242 -3.60 6.82 -11.39
C PHE A 242 -3.17 6.29 -12.77
N VAL A 243 -3.93 6.58 -13.82
CA VAL A 243 -3.60 6.19 -15.20
C VAL A 243 -2.32 6.88 -15.69
N ALA A 244 -2.16 8.18 -15.40
CA ALA A 244 -1.01 8.97 -15.85
C ALA A 244 0.33 8.57 -15.20
N LEU A 245 0.31 7.90 -14.05
CA LEU A 245 1.53 7.44 -13.40
C LEU A 245 2.23 6.36 -14.23
N THR A 246 3.53 6.56 -14.43
CA THR A 246 4.37 5.67 -15.23
C THR A 246 4.67 4.37 -14.50
N LEU A 247 4.92 3.30 -15.27
CA LEU A 247 5.40 2.02 -14.74
C LEU A 247 6.69 2.17 -13.92
N ASP A 248 7.59 3.09 -14.31
CA ASP A 248 8.83 3.38 -13.61
C ASP A 248 8.58 3.94 -12.21
N THR A 249 7.55 4.77 -12.03
CA THR A 249 7.16 5.28 -10.70
C THR A 249 6.78 4.14 -9.77
N LEU A 250 5.99 3.18 -10.26
CA LEU A 250 5.56 2.03 -9.47
C LEU A 250 6.73 1.07 -9.20
N ALA A 251 7.53 0.74 -10.23
CA ALA A 251 8.71 -0.12 -10.10
C ALA A 251 9.71 0.41 -9.07
N ARG A 252 10.02 1.72 -9.10
CA ARG A 252 10.88 2.38 -8.10
C ARG A 252 10.31 2.29 -6.68
N THR A 253 8.98 2.21 -6.54
CA THR A 253 8.34 2.08 -5.23
C THR A 253 8.49 0.65 -4.70
N PHE A 254 8.39 -0.37 -5.55
CA PHE A 254 8.72 -1.77 -5.19
C PHE A 254 10.19 -1.95 -4.78
N VAL A 255 11.13 -1.35 -5.51
CA VAL A 255 12.55 -1.36 -5.09
C VAL A 255 12.74 -0.68 -3.71
N THR A 256 11.94 0.35 -3.43
CA THR A 256 11.95 0.98 -2.10
C THR A 256 11.40 0.06 -1.04
N LEU A 257 10.34 -0.68 -1.34
CA LEU A 257 9.74 -1.66 -0.44
C LEU A 257 10.78 -2.72 -0.03
N GLN A 258 11.47 -3.33 -1.00
CA GLN A 258 12.53 -4.28 -0.68
C GLN A 258 13.63 -3.66 0.18
N LYS A 259 14.00 -2.39 -0.06
CA LYS A 259 14.97 -1.70 0.80
C LYS A 259 14.45 -1.41 2.21
N VAL A 260 13.15 -1.14 2.36
CA VAL A 260 12.50 -1.01 3.67
C VAL A 260 12.52 -2.34 4.42
N LEU A 261 12.23 -3.45 3.74
CA LEU A 261 12.30 -4.79 4.31
C LEU A 261 13.74 -5.12 4.76
N ASP A 262 14.76 -4.81 3.95
CA ASP A 262 16.18 -4.94 4.32
C ASP A 262 16.52 -4.14 5.60
N LEU A 263 16.12 -2.87 5.64
CA LEU A 263 16.35 -2.00 6.79
C LEU A 263 15.61 -2.45 8.04
N SER A 264 14.51 -3.18 7.89
CA SER A 264 13.81 -3.77 9.03
C SER A 264 14.64 -4.86 9.69
N PHE A 265 15.45 -5.64 8.96
CA PHE A 265 16.40 -6.57 9.58
C PHE A 265 17.50 -5.85 10.35
N VAL A 266 18.11 -4.82 9.74
CA VAL A 266 19.17 -4.02 10.36
C VAL A 266 18.72 -3.40 11.69
N LEU A 267 17.42 -3.10 11.80
CA LEU A 267 16.83 -2.49 12.98
C LEU A 267 15.96 -3.45 13.79
N GLN A 268 16.11 -4.77 13.60
CA GLN A 268 15.40 -5.81 14.35
C GLN A 268 13.87 -5.55 14.39
N GLY A 269 13.27 -5.41 13.22
CA GLY A 269 11.85 -5.10 13.03
C GLY A 269 11.47 -3.63 13.25
N GLY A 270 12.41 -2.80 13.69
CA GLY A 270 12.21 -1.37 13.93
C GLY A 270 11.79 -0.60 12.68
N ASN A 271 11.06 0.50 12.89
CA ASN A 271 10.62 1.39 11.84
C ASN A 271 11.32 2.75 11.88
N ASN A 272 12.45 2.92 12.57
CA ASN A 272 13.16 4.20 12.74
C ASN A 272 14.31 4.40 11.71
N TYR A 273 14.25 3.74 10.56
CA TYR A 273 15.25 3.88 9.51
C TYR A 273 15.17 5.23 8.78
N LYS A 274 16.31 5.65 8.23
CA LYS A 274 16.40 6.73 7.25
C LYS A 274 16.57 6.11 5.88
N LEU A 275 15.56 6.26 5.02
CA LEU A 275 15.72 5.94 3.61
C LEU A 275 16.69 6.96 3.01
N LEU A 276 17.93 6.54 2.79
CA LEU A 276 18.84 7.31 1.96
C LEU A 276 18.17 7.46 0.60
N HIS A 277 18.19 8.67 0.05
CA HIS A 277 17.84 8.89 -1.34
C HIS A 277 18.83 8.10 -2.19
N LEU A 278 18.48 6.84 -2.46
CA LEU A 278 19.11 6.07 -3.50
C LEU A 278 19.01 6.96 -4.74
N LYS A 279 20.13 7.21 -5.40
CA LYS A 279 20.10 7.71 -6.78
C LYS A 279 19.48 6.58 -7.60
N LYS A 280 18.16 6.39 -7.50
CA LYS A 280 17.42 5.32 -8.17
C LYS A 280 17.58 5.43 -9.68
N ALA A 281 17.97 6.61 -10.18
CA ALA A 281 18.34 6.84 -11.57
C ALA A 281 19.66 6.12 -11.97
N SER A 282 20.49 5.70 -11.00
CA SER A 282 21.79 5.05 -11.24
C SER A 282 21.87 3.60 -10.75
N LEU A 283 20.84 3.04 -10.11
CA LEU A 283 20.89 1.71 -9.47
C LEU A 283 20.34 0.57 -10.34
N ALA A 284 19.62 0.87 -11.40
CA ALA A 284 19.30 -0.09 -12.46
C ALA A 284 18.90 0.69 -13.72
N LEU A 285 19.39 0.26 -14.89
CA LEU A 285 18.85 0.73 -16.17
C LEU A 285 17.36 0.33 -16.32
N ASP A 286 16.93 -0.70 -15.56
CA ASP A 286 15.57 -1.21 -15.51
C ASP A 286 15.16 -1.59 -14.06
N CYS A 287 14.29 -0.79 -13.43
CA CYS A 287 13.76 -1.07 -12.10
C CYS A 287 12.71 -2.18 -12.07
N THR A 288 12.23 -2.66 -13.22
CA THR A 288 11.17 -3.67 -13.28
C THR A 288 11.68 -5.07 -12.94
N SER A 289 12.93 -5.36 -13.30
CA SER A 289 13.64 -6.63 -13.05
C SER A 289 14.59 -6.62 -11.84
N TYR A 290 14.92 -5.44 -11.29
CA TYR A 290 15.93 -5.31 -10.22
C TYR A 290 15.43 -5.76 -8.84
N ASN A 291 16.19 -6.62 -8.15
CA ASN A 291 15.94 -7.00 -6.75
C ASN A 291 17.06 -6.50 -5.82
N VAL A 292 16.70 -6.05 -4.62
CA VAL A 292 17.67 -5.61 -3.60
C VAL A 292 18.39 -6.82 -3.02
N LYS A 293 19.73 -6.75 -3.00
CA LYS A 293 20.59 -7.69 -2.25
C LYS A 293 20.68 -7.28 -0.79
N CYS A 294 20.77 -8.28 0.09
CA CYS A 294 20.84 -8.10 1.54
C CYS A 294 22.21 -8.53 2.08
N SER A 295 22.62 -7.95 3.21
CA SER A 295 23.78 -8.44 3.95
C SER A 295 23.40 -9.70 4.73
N ALA A 296 24.10 -10.81 4.48
CA ALA A 296 23.88 -12.08 5.18
C ALA A 296 23.99 -11.88 6.70
N ASP A 297 25.01 -11.16 7.17
CA ASP A 297 25.24 -10.87 8.58
C ASP A 297 24.06 -10.14 9.23
N SER A 298 23.48 -9.15 8.54
CA SER A 298 22.36 -8.37 9.08
C SER A 298 21.09 -9.21 9.21
N VAL A 299 20.85 -10.08 8.24
CA VAL A 299 19.72 -11.02 8.28
C VAL A 299 19.94 -12.03 9.39
N GLU A 300 21.10 -12.69 9.43
CA GLU A 300 21.42 -13.72 10.42
C GLU A 300 21.32 -13.19 11.85
N MET A 301 21.93 -12.04 12.14
CA MET A 301 21.86 -11.41 13.47
C MET A 301 20.42 -11.07 13.87
N SER A 302 19.60 -10.57 12.93
CA SER A 302 18.20 -10.29 13.22
C SER A 302 17.40 -11.56 13.50
N LEU A 303 17.72 -12.67 12.84
CA LEU A 303 17.02 -13.95 13.03
C LEU A 303 17.45 -14.67 14.31
N LEU A 304 18.73 -14.61 14.66
CA LEU A 304 19.21 -15.10 15.95
C LEU A 304 18.54 -14.35 17.11
N SER A 305 18.44 -13.02 17.00
CA SER A 305 17.75 -12.20 18.00
C SER A 305 16.26 -12.56 18.11
N LEU A 306 15.59 -12.82 16.99
CA LEU A 306 14.19 -13.24 16.97
C LEU A 306 14.01 -14.61 17.66
N ASN A 307 14.82 -15.59 17.27
CA ASN A 307 14.73 -16.95 17.82
C ASN A 307 15.00 -16.96 19.33
N CYS A 308 16.01 -16.22 19.79
CA CYS A 308 16.33 -16.09 21.21
C CYS A 308 15.13 -15.56 22.01
N ARG A 309 14.45 -14.53 21.49
CA ARG A 309 13.27 -13.96 22.15
C ARG A 309 12.09 -14.92 22.19
N LEU A 310 11.83 -15.65 21.10
CA LEU A 310 10.78 -16.66 21.07
C LEU A 310 11.03 -17.80 22.06
N GLU A 311 12.30 -18.21 22.23
CA GLU A 311 12.69 -19.19 23.25
C GLU A 311 12.49 -18.66 24.67
N GLU A 312 12.81 -17.39 24.94
CA GLU A 312 12.57 -16.75 26.23
C GLU A 312 11.08 -16.64 26.55
N GLU A 313 10.25 -16.24 25.58
CA GLU A 313 8.79 -16.15 25.73
C GLU A 313 8.19 -17.53 26.02
N ALA A 314 8.59 -18.58 25.29
CA ALA A 314 8.14 -19.94 25.54
C ALA A 314 8.48 -20.43 26.97
N ARG A 315 9.69 -20.13 27.46
CA ARG A 315 10.09 -20.46 28.84
C ARG A 315 9.27 -19.71 29.89
N LEU A 316 8.96 -18.44 29.63
CA LEU A 316 8.11 -17.65 30.53
C LEU A 316 6.70 -18.22 30.58
N ASP A 317 6.12 -18.59 29.43
CA ASP A 317 4.79 -19.20 29.36
C ASP A 317 4.74 -20.54 30.11
N GLU A 318 5.77 -21.38 30.00
CA GLU A 318 5.91 -22.60 30.80
C GLU A 318 5.94 -22.31 32.30
N LEU A 319 6.76 -21.34 32.75
CA LEU A 319 6.81 -20.92 34.15
C LEU A 319 5.49 -20.35 34.66
N PHE A 320 4.77 -19.57 33.85
CA PHE A 320 3.45 -19.06 34.20
C PHE A 320 2.41 -20.17 34.32
N ALA A 321 2.46 -21.18 33.45
CA ALA A 321 1.60 -22.36 33.54
C ALA A 321 1.85 -23.17 34.81
N GLU A 322 3.12 -23.30 35.23
CA GLU A 322 3.50 -23.96 36.49
C GLU A 322 3.04 -23.17 37.73
N LEU A 323 3.05 -21.84 37.67
CA LEU A 323 2.63 -20.96 38.79
C LEU A 323 1.11 -20.79 38.92
N THR A 324 0.34 -21.22 37.92
CA THR A 324 -1.13 -21.13 37.90
C THR A 324 -1.83 -22.46 38.22
N LEU A 325 -1.06 -23.49 38.58
CA LEU A 325 -1.50 -24.77 39.16
C LEU A 325 -1.46 -24.74 40.70
#